data_AF-A0AAV0P5Y6-F1
#
_entry.id   AF-A0AAV0P5Y6-F1
#
_cell.length_a   1.000
_cell.length_b   1.000
_cell.length_c   1.000
_cell.angle_alpha   90.00
_cell.angle_beta   90.00
_cell.angle_gamma   90.00
#
_symmetry.space_group_name_H-M   'P 1'
#
loop_
_entity.id
_entity.type
_entity.pdbx_description
1 polymer ?
#
loop_
_entity_poly.entity_id
_entity_poly.type
_entity_poly.pdbx_seq_one_letter_code
_entity_poly.pdbx_strand_id
1 'polypeptide(L)' 'MPAESMKGLGSSVPMGRAAQPHEIAPCYVFLACNECSSYFTGQVLHPNGVE' A
#
# COMPACT_ATOMS: atom_id res chain seq x y z
N MET A 1 17.89 4.25 -0.42
CA MET A 1 17.70 3.78 -1.81
C MET A 1 18.40 4.76 -2.73
N PRO A 2 19.38 4.34 -3.57
CA PRO A 2 19.98 5.22 -4.58
C PRO A 2 18.88 5.77 -5.51
N ALA A 3 18.98 7.06 -5.88
CA ALA A 3 17.96 7.70 -6.73
C ALA A 3 17.80 7.03 -8.11
N GLU A 4 18.87 6.41 -8.61
CA GLU A 4 18.84 5.63 -9.86
C GLU A 4 17.92 4.41 -9.76
N SER A 5 17.82 3.79 -8.58
CA SER A 5 16.97 2.62 -8.34
C SER A 5 15.47 2.96 -8.21
N MET A 6 15.11 4.24 -8.11
CA MET A 6 13.72 4.69 -8.07
C MET A 6 13.15 5.03 -9.45
N LYS A 7 14.00 5.19 -10.48
CA LYS A 7 13.52 5.47 -11.84
C LYS A 7 12.71 4.29 -12.38
N GLY A 8 11.42 4.53 -12.65
CA GLY A 8 10.50 3.53 -13.20
C GLY A 8 9.75 2.69 -12.16
N LEU A 9 9.92 2.94 -10.86
CA LEU A 9 9.16 2.22 -9.84
C LEU A 9 7.66 2.53 -10.00
N GLY A 10 6.84 1.48 -10.13
CA GLY A 10 5.39 1.59 -10.31
C GLY A 10 4.92 1.96 -11.72
N SER A 11 5.80 2.01 -12.73
CA SER A 11 5.36 2.20 -14.13
C SER A 11 4.65 0.98 -14.72
N SER A 12 4.81 -0.19 -14.10
CA SER A 12 4.21 -1.46 -14.54
C SER A 12 2.82 -1.71 -13.95
N VAL A 13 2.43 -1.00 -12.89
CA VAL A 13 1.08 -1.11 -12.33
C VAL A 13 0.11 -0.19 -13.11
N PRO A 14 -1.17 -0.52 -13.24
CA PRO A 14 -2.18 0.29 -13.94
C PRO A 14 -2.29 1.73 -13.45
N MET A 15 -1.96 2.01 -12.19
CA MET A 15 -1.89 3.39 -11.69
C MET A 15 -0.73 4.20 -12.30
N GLY A 16 0.21 3.56 -13.00
CA GLY A 16 1.29 4.19 -13.77
C GLY A 16 2.32 4.95 -12.93
N ARG A 17 2.32 4.75 -11.60
CA ARG A 17 3.21 5.43 -10.66
C ARG A 17 3.45 4.58 -9.41
N ALA A 18 4.56 4.85 -8.74
CA ALA A 18 4.78 4.35 -7.38
C ALA A 18 3.74 4.92 -6.41
N ALA A 19 3.27 4.07 -5.50
CA ALA A 19 2.45 4.50 -4.37
C ALA A 19 3.28 5.39 -3.43
N GLN A 20 2.62 6.39 -2.87
CA GLN A 20 3.20 7.25 -1.85
C GLN A 20 3.00 6.65 -0.46
N PRO A 21 3.88 6.93 0.53
CA PRO A 21 3.76 6.34 1.87
C PRO A 21 2.40 6.57 2.53
N HIS A 22 1.79 7.73 2.30
CA HIS A 22 0.48 8.08 2.85
C HIS A 22 -0.68 7.27 2.23
N GLU A 23 -0.47 6.63 1.08
CA GLU A 23 -1.47 5.75 0.45
C GLU A 23 -1.42 4.34 1.02
N ILE A 24 -0.28 3.94 1.60
CA ILE A 24 -0.06 2.60 2.19
C ILE A 24 -0.32 2.61 3.71
N ALA A 25 0.09 3.68 4.40
CA ALA A 25 -0.05 3.81 5.86
C ALA A 25 -1.48 3.55 6.40
N PRO A 26 -2.56 3.97 5.73
CA PRO A 26 -3.93 3.73 6.21
C PRO A 26 -4.28 2.24 6.38
N CYS A 27 -3.69 1.33 5.59
CA CYS A 27 -3.94 -0.11 5.74
C CYS A 27 -3.46 -0.63 7.10
N TYR A 28 -2.31 -0.15 7.57
CA TYR A 28 -1.78 -0.50 8.89
C TYR A 28 -2.64 0.09 10.00
N VAL A 29 -3.05 1.36 9.85
CA VAL A 29 -3.91 2.03 10.84
C VAL A 29 -5.27 1.34 10.92
N PHE A 30 -5.85 0.94 9.79
CA PHE A 30 -7.09 0.16 9.75
C PHE A 30 -6.94 -1.14 10.54
N LEU A 31 -5.92 -1.95 10.23
CA LEU A 31 -5.71 -3.23 10.94
C LEU A 31 -5.45 -3.05 12.43
N ALA A 32 -4.78 -1.97 12.83
CA ALA A 32 -4.51 -1.67 14.24
C ALA A 32 -5.73 -1.09 14.99
N CYS A 33 -6.71 -0.51 14.29
CA CYS A 33 -7.85 0.15 14.90
C CYS A 33 -8.98 -0.84 15.21
N ASN A 34 -9.14 -1.20 16.49
CA ASN A 34 -10.18 -2.13 16.93
C ASN A 34 -11.61 -1.69 16.52
N GLU A 35 -11.90 -0.39 16.55
CA GLU A 35 -13.22 0.12 16.13
C GLU A 35 -13.48 -0.08 14.63
N CYS A 36 -12.43 -0.10 13.81
CA CYS A 36 -12.53 -0.27 12.36
C CYS A 36 -12.38 -1.72 11.90
N SER A 37 -11.60 -2.55 12.61
CA SER A 37 -11.17 -3.87 12.14
C SER A 37 -11.45 -5.02 13.11
N SER A 38 -12.20 -4.82 14.21
CA SER A 38 -12.45 -5.87 15.23
C SER A 38 -13.00 -7.19 14.68
N TYR A 39 -13.66 -7.18 13.53
CA TYR A 39 -14.20 -8.38 12.87
C TYR A 39 -13.38 -8.88 11.68
N PHE A 40 -12.23 -8.25 11.40
CA PHE A 40 -11.32 -8.60 10.31
C PHE A 40 -10.10 -9.34 10.86
N THR A 41 -10.05 -10.65 10.67
CA THR A 41 -8.93 -11.49 11.10
C THR A 41 -8.41 -12.36 9.95
N GLY A 42 -7.10 -12.59 9.93
CA GLY A 42 -6.42 -13.39 8.90
C GLY A 42 -6.45 -12.79 7.49
N GLN A 43 -6.84 -11.52 7.33
CA GLN A 43 -6.95 -10.87 6.02
C GLN A 43 -5.61 -10.28 5.56
N VAL A 44 -5.35 -10.35 4.25
CA VAL A 44 -4.22 -9.68 3.61
C VAL A 44 -4.74 -8.51 2.77
N LEU A 45 -4.36 -7.29 3.15
CA LEU A 45 -4.66 -6.08 2.40
C LEU A 45 -3.55 -5.83 1.38
N HIS A 46 -3.92 -5.72 0.10
CA HIS A 46 -2.98 -5.46 -1.00
C HIS A 46 -3.18 -4.05 -1.58
N PRO A 47 -2.60 -3.00 -0.96
CA PRO A 47 -2.60 -1.64 -1.52
C PRO A 47 -1.51 -1.49 -2.60
N ASN A 48 -1.58 -2.30 -3.66
CA ASN A 48 -0.52 -2.42 -4.67
C ASN A 48 -0.77 -1.58 -5.95
N GLY A 49 -1.83 -0.77 -5.99
CA GLY A 49 -2.18 -0.01 -7.20
C GLY A 49 -2.66 -0.89 -8.35
N VAL A 50 -3.16 -2.08 -8.00
CA VAL A 50 -3.71 -3.19 -8.80
C VAL A 50 -2.76 -3.74 -9.86
N GLU A 51 -1.75 -4.51 -9.44
CA GLU A 51 -0.94 -5.40 -10.30
C GLU A 51 -1.63 -5.88 -11.60
#